data_AF-F0Y6R3-F1
#
_entry.id   AF-F0Y6R3-F1
#
_cell.length_a   1.000
_cell.length_b   1.000
_cell.length_c   1.000
_cell.angle_alpha   90.00
_cell.angle_beta   90.00
_cell.angle_gamma   90.00
#
_symmetry.space_group_name_H-M   'P 1'
#
loop_
_entity.id
_entity.type
_entity.pdbx_description
1 polymer ?
#
loop_
_entity_poly.entity_id
_entity_poly.type
_entity_poly.pdbx_seq_one_letter_code
_entity_poly.pdbx_strand_id
1 'polypeptide(L)'
;MGAQLSLGIEVINAACAGAALLTLVLVVRRPKAAARAGAPGARRVALEPCEGCVVSGVGLGLPGTGRKVFCGANAAALLRGECLIEPLGDDQADALLARRVVQLQKSKDRGPTKVPITRRDQTVGVSARLGDFDLSAEYGVPKALAQTMGKATQIAVAAGLEALKDAGLVADVAGDDRWKLPEALRDGTGVVYATSFPALDAAVAEVGRYGEYLKPSRQSAAALIDALEAKLGGSGDVADALDALRAAAGGHASPCGSPRKPSADGAPSKTYTFDRKFLFKVLVLGNSQLAQLTGARGPNLQTNAACAGTTQAVGVAQDLLRAGRCDRVVVISGDDASGDALMPWVGNGFNALGAASTARDAATAARPFDNRRNGMVVGAAACALVIERAGAPRPRPPPGGWFARRASTSRPCVVAPRSGAARPRRARCRVLETLYSNSAYHGAAMCGPHIASELEAFLRLVERKHGVTRKAIADRGAYLSHETGTHATPSSSCAHNEISALRACFGDELVAKLVVVNTKALTGHPMAVGVEDVVAALALSQPTTPLPPCPPGCVSDANLGVGLALAARDRGGPPIKFALRFAAGFGSQVAFVLYSAD
;
A
#
# COMPACT_ATOMS: atom_id res chain seq x y z
N MET A 1 -12.65 -37.82 -2.09
CA MET A 1 -13.62 -38.83 -1.62
C MET A 1 -13.67 -39.94 -2.65
N GLY A 2 -13.06 -41.08 -2.38
CA GLY A 2 -13.25 -42.28 -3.20
C GLY A 2 -14.44 -43.06 -2.64
N ALA A 3 -15.46 -43.32 -3.45
CA ALA A 3 -16.56 -44.21 -3.08
C ALA A 3 -16.21 -45.64 -3.54
N GLN A 4 -16.23 -46.61 -2.62
CA GLN A 4 -16.19 -48.03 -2.97
C GLN A 4 -17.59 -48.48 -3.37
N LEU A 5 -17.73 -48.99 -4.59
CA LEU A 5 -18.92 -49.67 -5.10
C LEU A 5 -18.70 -51.18 -4.96
N SER A 6 -19.63 -51.91 -4.33
CA SER A 6 -19.69 -53.37 -4.41
C SER A 6 -21.04 -53.79 -4.98
N LEU A 7 -21.04 -54.57 -6.06
CA LEU A 7 -22.24 -55.18 -6.64
C LEU A 7 -22.60 -56.46 -5.85
N GLY A 8 -23.86 -56.58 -5.45
CA GLY A 8 -24.45 -57.85 -4.99
C GLY A 8 -25.72 -58.14 -5.79
N ILE A 9 -25.91 -59.39 -6.21
CA ILE A 9 -27.11 -59.87 -6.91
C ILE A 9 -27.92 -60.70 -5.93
N GLU A 10 -29.16 -60.30 -5.64
CA GLU A 10 -30.15 -61.13 -4.94
C GLU A 10 -31.25 -61.56 -5.92
N VAL A 11 -31.54 -62.85 -5.97
CA VAL A 11 -32.63 -63.43 -6.75
C VAL A 11 -33.84 -63.54 -5.84
N ILE A 12 -34.87 -62.72 -6.08
CA ILE A 12 -36.13 -62.82 -5.36
C ILE A 12 -37.04 -63.78 -6.12
N ASN A 13 -37.37 -64.91 -5.49
CA ASN A 13 -38.26 -65.93 -6.06
C ASN A 13 -39.72 -65.55 -5.74
N ALA A 14 -40.45 -65.03 -6.72
CA ALA A 14 -41.88 -64.76 -6.59
C ALA A 14 -42.68 -65.98 -7.08
N ALA A 15 -43.29 -66.70 -6.15
CA ALA A 15 -44.26 -67.75 -6.44
C ALA A 15 -45.58 -67.10 -6.89
N CYS A 16 -45.73 -66.86 -8.20
CA CYS A 16 -47.01 -66.86 -8.92
C CYS A 16 -46.74 -66.68 -10.43
N ALA A 17 -47.14 -67.68 -11.21
CA ALA A 17 -47.30 -67.67 -12.67
C ALA A 17 -46.20 -66.98 -13.51
N GLY A 18 -45.16 -67.76 -13.85
CA GLY A 18 -44.56 -67.80 -15.20
C GLY A 18 -44.09 -66.49 -15.86
N ALA A 19 -43.15 -65.75 -15.24
CA ALA A 19 -42.11 -64.97 -15.93
C ALA A 19 -41.07 -64.46 -14.92
N ALA A 20 -39.80 -64.84 -15.05
CA ALA A 20 -38.72 -64.31 -14.22
C ALA A 20 -38.24 -62.96 -14.78
N LEU A 21 -38.53 -61.86 -14.10
CA LEU A 21 -37.91 -60.56 -14.34
C LEU A 21 -36.74 -60.37 -13.36
N LEU A 22 -35.50 -60.32 -13.87
CA LEU A 22 -34.34 -59.92 -13.08
C LEU A 22 -34.32 -58.38 -12.95
N THR A 23 -34.66 -57.86 -11.77
CA THR A 23 -34.50 -56.43 -11.45
C THR A 23 -33.21 -56.24 -10.67
N LEU A 24 -32.26 -55.50 -11.24
CA LEU A 24 -31.00 -55.15 -10.59
C LEU A 24 -31.25 -54.00 -9.58
N VAL A 25 -31.22 -54.28 -8.27
CA VAL A 25 -31.38 -53.25 -7.23
C VAL A 25 -30.00 -52.75 -6.80
N LEU A 26 -29.71 -51.48 -7.08
CA LEU A 26 -28.47 -50.81 -6.66
C LEU A 26 -28.63 -50.30 -5.21
N VAL A 27 -28.17 -51.08 -4.23
CA VAL A 27 -28.25 -50.69 -2.81
C VAL A 27 -27.09 -49.74 -2.46
N VAL A 28 -27.37 -48.43 -2.44
CA VAL A 28 -26.44 -47.42 -1.91
C VAL A 28 -26.57 -47.37 -0.38
N ARG A 29 -25.66 -48.03 0.34
CA ARG A 29 -25.59 -47.89 1.81
C ARG A 29 -25.03 -46.50 2.17
N ARG A 30 -25.88 -45.64 2.76
CA ARG A 30 -25.42 -44.40 3.39
C ARG A 30 -24.47 -44.73 4.55
N PRO A 31 -23.31 -44.06 4.67
CA PRO A 31 -22.45 -44.25 5.84
C PRO A 31 -23.21 -43.82 7.09
N LYS A 32 -23.03 -44.58 8.19
CA LYS A 32 -23.54 -44.23 9.52
C LYS A 32 -23.16 -42.79 9.84
N ALA A 33 -24.14 -41.99 10.24
CA ALA A 33 -23.95 -40.61 10.63
C ALA A 33 -22.91 -40.55 11.76
N ALA A 34 -21.68 -40.16 11.43
CA ALA A 34 -20.76 -39.65 12.42
C ALA A 34 -21.46 -38.47 13.12
N ALA A 35 -21.46 -38.47 14.44
CA ALA A 35 -22.00 -37.38 15.24
C ALA A 35 -21.48 -36.06 14.65
N ARG A 36 -22.38 -35.24 14.12
CA ARG A 36 -22.04 -33.90 13.65
C ARG A 36 -21.45 -33.18 14.86
N ALA A 37 -20.13 -32.99 14.87
CA ALA A 37 -19.54 -31.89 15.62
C ALA A 37 -20.40 -30.66 15.29
N GLY A 38 -20.96 -30.03 16.32
CA GLY A 38 -21.95 -28.96 16.16
C GLY A 38 -21.49 -27.99 15.08
N ALA A 39 -22.36 -27.68 14.13
CA ALA A 39 -22.07 -26.67 13.12
C ALA A 39 -21.54 -25.42 13.85
N PRO A 40 -20.43 -24.81 13.40
CA PRO A 40 -19.97 -23.53 13.95
C PRO A 40 -21.18 -22.59 13.97
N GLY A 41 -21.46 -22.00 15.14
CA GLY A 41 -22.65 -21.18 15.34
C GLY A 41 -22.85 -20.21 14.19
N ALA A 42 -24.04 -20.23 13.58
CA ALA A 42 -24.35 -19.45 12.39
C ALA A 42 -23.98 -17.96 12.61
N ARG A 43 -23.33 -17.38 11.59
CA ARG A 43 -22.96 -15.97 11.47
C ARG A 43 -24.06 -15.06 12.03
N ARG A 44 -23.81 -14.40 13.16
CA ARG A 44 -24.60 -13.20 13.51
C ARG A 44 -24.09 -12.06 12.63
N VAL A 45 -24.76 -11.84 11.50
CA VAL A 45 -24.72 -10.52 10.86
C VAL A 45 -25.11 -9.52 11.94
N ALA A 46 -24.37 -8.43 12.06
CA ALA A 46 -24.75 -7.33 12.93
C ALA A 46 -26.08 -6.76 12.39
N LEU A 47 -27.21 -7.23 12.94
CA LEU A 47 -28.54 -6.74 12.58
C LEU A 47 -28.76 -5.30 13.08
N GLU A 48 -28.05 -4.92 14.15
CA GLU A 48 -28.17 -3.60 14.74
C GLU A 48 -27.43 -2.53 13.92
N PRO A 49 -28.06 -1.35 13.70
CA PRO A 49 -27.42 -0.22 13.06
C PRO A 49 -26.07 0.16 13.68
N CYS A 50 -25.10 0.53 12.85
CA CYS A 50 -23.82 1.03 13.33
C CYS A 50 -23.97 2.48 13.83
N GLU A 51 -24.00 2.68 15.15
CA GLU A 51 -24.11 4.00 15.77
C GLU A 51 -22.82 4.85 15.62
N GLY A 52 -21.69 4.24 15.26
CA GLY A 52 -20.42 4.93 15.03
C GLY A 52 -19.28 3.98 14.67
N CYS A 53 -18.21 4.52 14.09
CA CYS A 53 -17.00 3.77 13.76
C CYS A 53 -15.80 4.35 14.53
N VAL A 54 -14.94 3.48 15.04
CA VAL A 54 -13.80 3.84 15.88
C VAL A 54 -12.55 3.16 15.32
N VAL A 55 -11.49 3.93 15.08
CA VAL A 55 -10.14 3.37 14.90
C VAL A 55 -9.67 2.89 16.26
N SER A 56 -9.24 1.64 16.35
CA SER A 56 -8.83 1.04 17.62
C SER A 56 -7.38 0.56 17.69
N GLY A 57 -6.71 0.49 16.55
CA GLY A 57 -5.30 0.18 16.48
C GLY A 57 -4.70 0.63 15.16
N VAL A 58 -3.41 0.95 15.20
CA VAL A 58 -2.66 1.44 14.04
C VAL A 58 -1.35 0.69 13.85
N GLY A 59 -0.93 0.55 12.59
CA GLY A 59 0.38 0.03 12.21
C GLY A 59 1.09 1.04 11.32
N LEU A 60 2.39 1.26 11.54
CA LEU A 60 3.16 2.26 10.80
C LEU A 60 4.58 1.77 10.47
N GLY A 61 4.80 1.49 9.19
CA GLY A 61 6.10 1.24 8.58
C GLY A 61 6.58 2.47 7.82
N LEU A 62 7.77 2.98 8.16
CA LEU A 62 8.33 4.19 7.56
C LEU A 62 9.61 3.90 6.76
N PRO A 63 9.95 4.73 5.77
CA PRO A 63 11.22 4.64 5.04
C PRO A 63 12.43 5.06 5.91
N GLY A 64 13.62 4.85 5.36
CA GLY A 64 14.94 5.16 5.90
C GLY A 64 15.87 3.94 5.76
N THR A 65 16.89 4.03 4.90
CA THR A 65 17.78 2.89 4.62
C THR A 65 18.57 2.41 5.84
N GLY A 66 18.90 3.32 6.77
CA GLY A 66 19.61 3.02 8.01
C GLY A 66 18.75 2.52 9.19
N ARG A 67 17.46 2.21 8.98
CA ARG A 67 16.54 1.78 10.05
C ARG A 67 15.66 0.60 9.64
N LYS A 68 15.08 -0.08 10.63
CA LYS A 68 14.03 -1.08 10.39
C LYS A 68 12.75 -0.39 9.91
N VAL A 69 12.06 -0.99 8.95
CA VAL A 69 10.78 -0.48 8.43
C VAL A 69 9.76 -0.32 9.56
N PHE A 70 9.68 -1.31 10.47
CA PHE A 70 8.80 -1.26 11.64
C PHE A 70 9.60 -1.15 12.94
N CYS A 71 9.47 -0.01 13.61
CA CYS A 71 10.00 0.18 14.96
C CYS A 71 9.07 1.07 15.80
N GLY A 72 9.07 0.88 17.13
CA GLY A 72 8.24 1.67 18.04
C GLY A 72 8.63 3.16 18.11
N ALA A 73 9.78 3.54 17.51
CA ALA A 73 10.20 4.93 17.39
C ALA A 73 9.65 5.63 16.13
N ASN A 74 9.00 4.90 15.19
CA ASN A 74 8.52 5.46 13.92
C ASN A 74 7.55 6.62 14.12
N ALA A 75 6.49 6.44 14.93
CA ALA A 75 5.54 7.52 15.20
C ALA A 75 6.26 8.72 15.84
N ALA A 76 7.12 8.48 16.82
CA ALA A 76 7.84 9.55 17.50
C ALA A 76 8.80 10.30 16.56
N ALA A 77 9.47 9.61 15.63
CA ALA A 77 10.33 10.23 14.61
C ALA A 77 9.52 11.16 13.69
N LEU A 78 8.41 10.66 13.15
CA LEU A 78 7.53 11.44 12.28
C LEU A 78 6.96 12.67 13.00
N LEU A 79 6.48 12.48 14.24
CA LEU A 79 5.93 13.56 15.06
C LEU A 79 6.97 14.61 15.47
N ARG A 80 8.27 14.24 15.55
CA ARG A 80 9.38 15.19 15.76
C ARG A 80 9.79 15.93 14.48
N GLY A 81 9.26 15.54 13.32
CA GLY A 81 9.64 16.12 12.04
C GLY A 81 11.01 15.63 11.55
N GLU A 82 11.33 14.35 11.79
CA GLU A 82 12.51 13.71 11.22
C GLU A 82 12.29 13.48 9.71
N CYS A 83 13.21 13.98 8.88
CA CYS A 83 13.17 13.78 7.44
C CYS A 83 13.81 12.43 7.08
N LEU A 84 13.08 11.61 6.33
CA LEU A 84 13.43 10.24 5.93
C LEU A 84 13.67 10.15 4.41
N ILE A 85 13.93 11.29 3.77
CA ILE A 85 14.25 11.41 2.35
C ILE A 85 15.77 11.41 2.21
N GLU A 86 16.27 10.56 1.33
CA GLU A 86 17.70 10.30 1.14
C GLU A 86 18.10 10.56 -0.33
N PRO A 87 19.32 11.07 -0.59
CA PRO A 87 19.88 11.15 -1.93
C PRO A 87 19.99 9.77 -2.59
N LEU A 88 19.80 9.74 -3.91
CA LEU A 88 20.12 8.56 -4.73
C LEU A 88 21.60 8.56 -5.10
N GLY A 89 22.23 7.39 -5.02
CA GLY A 89 23.63 7.19 -5.40
C GLY A 89 23.83 7.15 -6.92
N ASP A 90 25.09 7.18 -7.34
CA ASP A 90 25.48 7.18 -8.76
C ASP A 90 24.95 5.96 -9.53
N ASP A 91 25.04 4.76 -8.95
CA ASP A 91 24.53 3.52 -9.58
C ASP A 91 23.02 3.59 -9.84
N GLN A 92 22.27 4.24 -8.95
CA GLN A 92 20.82 4.40 -9.09
C GLN A 92 20.49 5.44 -10.15
N ALA A 93 21.25 6.54 -10.20
CA ALA A 93 21.14 7.54 -11.26
C ALA A 93 21.46 6.94 -12.63
N ASP A 94 22.47 6.07 -12.72
CA ASP A 94 22.83 5.35 -13.94
C ASP A 94 21.74 4.36 -14.37
N ALA A 95 21.16 3.63 -13.41
CA ALA A 95 20.02 2.75 -13.69
C ALA A 95 18.81 3.51 -14.23
N LEU A 96 18.56 4.72 -13.72
CA LEU A 96 17.52 5.62 -14.23
C LEU A 96 17.84 6.10 -15.65
N LEU A 97 19.06 6.60 -15.89
CA LEU A 97 19.52 7.06 -17.21
C LEU A 97 19.47 5.98 -18.29
N ALA A 98 19.82 4.75 -17.93
CA ALA A 98 19.85 3.62 -18.85
C ALA A 98 18.49 3.34 -19.52
N ARG A 99 17.39 3.86 -18.97
CA ARG A 99 16.03 3.73 -19.55
C ARG A 99 15.71 4.76 -20.63
N ARG A 100 16.61 5.71 -20.91
CA ARG A 100 16.51 6.69 -22.01
C ARG A 100 15.17 7.43 -22.02
N VAL A 101 14.79 7.93 -20.84
CA VAL A 101 13.51 8.60 -20.64
C VAL A 101 13.44 9.90 -21.42
N VAL A 102 12.26 10.18 -21.99
CA VAL A 102 11.92 11.48 -22.55
C VAL A 102 10.91 12.15 -21.62
N GLN A 103 11.30 13.30 -21.08
CA GLN A 103 10.49 14.08 -20.16
C GLN A 103 9.57 15.04 -20.90
N LEU A 104 8.33 15.17 -20.41
CA LEU A 104 7.40 16.22 -20.76
C LEU A 104 7.74 17.48 -19.94
N GLN A 105 8.28 18.50 -20.60
CA GLN A 105 8.56 19.79 -19.99
C GLN A 105 7.49 20.81 -20.40
N LYS A 106 6.95 21.53 -19.41
CA LYS A 106 6.00 22.61 -19.65
C LYS A 106 6.76 23.92 -19.62
N SER A 107 6.71 24.69 -20.70
CA SER A 107 7.18 26.07 -20.73
C SER A 107 6.02 27.02 -20.41
N LYS A 108 6.31 28.19 -19.84
CA LYS A 108 5.28 29.23 -19.63
C LYS A 108 4.78 29.83 -20.95
N ASP A 109 5.62 29.82 -21.99
CA ASP A 109 5.38 30.53 -23.25
C ASP A 109 5.14 29.59 -24.45
N ARG A 110 5.43 28.29 -24.28
CA ARG A 110 5.23 27.26 -25.32
C ARG A 110 4.49 26.06 -24.76
N GLY A 111 3.71 25.41 -25.62
CA GLY A 111 3.08 24.13 -25.32
C GLY A 111 4.09 23.06 -24.86
N PRO A 112 3.62 21.93 -24.33
CA PRO A 112 4.49 20.92 -23.73
C PRO A 112 5.51 20.39 -24.74
N THR A 113 6.80 20.39 -24.37
CA THR A 113 7.90 19.87 -25.18
C THR A 113 8.40 18.55 -24.63
N LYS A 114 8.92 17.69 -25.51
CA LYS A 114 9.51 16.41 -25.17
C LYS A 114 11.03 16.55 -25.16
N VAL A 115 11.65 16.38 -24.00
CA VAL A 115 13.09 16.59 -23.80
C VAL A 115 13.74 15.29 -23.31
N PRO A 116 14.70 14.72 -24.06
CA PRO A 116 15.45 13.55 -23.61
C PRO A 116 16.24 13.84 -22.34
N ILE A 117 16.19 12.91 -21.39
CA ILE A 117 17.03 12.90 -20.19
C ILE A 117 18.33 12.19 -20.56
N THR A 118 19.43 12.92 -20.54
CA THR A 118 20.74 12.42 -21.02
C THR A 118 21.83 12.52 -19.96
N ARG A 119 21.59 13.26 -18.88
CA ARG A 119 22.55 13.50 -17.80
C ARG A 119 22.00 13.15 -16.44
N ARG A 120 22.87 12.76 -15.51
CA ARG A 120 22.48 12.33 -14.16
C ARG A 120 21.66 13.41 -13.45
N ASP A 121 22.02 14.68 -13.57
CA ASP A 121 21.34 15.83 -12.95
C ASP A 121 19.88 16.02 -13.37
N GLN A 122 19.47 15.39 -14.47
CA GLN A 122 18.09 15.40 -14.97
C GLN A 122 17.26 14.19 -14.48
N THR A 123 17.88 13.26 -13.76
CA THR A 123 17.18 12.11 -13.14
C THR A 123 16.62 12.48 -11.77
N VAL A 124 15.72 11.64 -11.25
CA VAL A 124 15.28 11.73 -9.86
C VAL A 124 16.51 11.72 -8.95
N GLY A 125 16.63 12.70 -8.06
CA GLY A 125 17.84 12.88 -7.24
C GLY A 125 17.70 12.44 -5.78
N VAL A 126 16.48 12.35 -5.27
CA VAL A 126 16.19 11.91 -3.91
C VAL A 126 14.98 10.97 -3.89
N SER A 127 14.91 10.11 -2.88
CA SER A 127 13.75 9.23 -2.64
C SER A 127 13.65 8.86 -1.17
N ALA A 128 12.50 8.34 -0.75
CA ALA A 128 12.35 7.76 0.59
C ALA A 128 12.24 6.24 0.46
N ARG A 129 13.34 5.52 0.75
CA ARG A 129 13.47 4.07 0.50
C ARG A 129 13.25 3.28 1.77
N LEU A 130 12.70 2.08 1.65
CA LEU A 130 12.61 1.18 2.82
C LEU A 130 14.01 0.74 3.25
N GLY A 131 14.22 0.66 4.56
CA GLY A 131 15.38 -0.03 5.12
C GLY A 131 15.14 -1.52 5.27
N ASP A 132 15.88 -2.14 6.18
CA ASP A 132 15.81 -3.56 6.44
C ASP A 132 14.41 -4.02 6.86
N PHE A 133 13.95 -5.10 6.23
CA PHE A 133 12.71 -5.78 6.61
C PHE A 133 12.66 -7.23 6.15
N ASP A 134 12.40 -8.13 7.09
CA ASP A 134 12.10 -9.54 6.84
C ASP A 134 10.87 -9.99 7.64
N LEU A 135 9.78 -10.28 6.94
CA LEU A 135 8.51 -10.68 7.55
C LEU A 135 8.63 -11.98 8.38
N SER A 136 9.46 -12.91 7.95
CA SER A 136 9.60 -14.20 8.65
C SER A 136 10.40 -14.04 9.94
N ALA A 137 11.56 -13.38 9.86
CA ALA A 137 12.44 -13.17 11.00
C ALA A 137 11.82 -12.24 12.04
N GLU A 138 11.14 -11.17 11.60
CA GLU A 138 10.64 -10.15 12.52
C GLU A 138 9.25 -10.45 13.10
N TYR A 139 8.38 -11.13 12.32
CA TYR A 139 7.00 -11.42 12.71
C TYR A 139 6.72 -12.90 12.93
N GLY A 140 7.67 -13.80 12.64
CA GLY A 140 7.48 -15.24 12.77
C GLY A 140 6.55 -15.84 11.72
N VAL A 141 6.31 -15.14 10.61
CA VAL A 141 5.54 -15.70 9.49
C VAL A 141 6.35 -16.83 8.85
N PRO A 142 5.76 -17.99 8.54
CA PRO A 142 6.49 -19.09 7.91
C PRO A 142 7.17 -18.63 6.61
N LYS A 143 8.48 -18.92 6.48
CA LYS A 143 9.29 -18.49 5.32
C LYS A 143 8.69 -18.91 3.98
N ALA A 144 8.08 -20.09 3.92
CA ALA A 144 7.40 -20.58 2.72
C ALA A 144 6.25 -19.65 2.30
N LEU A 145 5.46 -19.16 3.26
CA LEU A 145 4.35 -18.24 3.03
C LEU A 145 4.85 -16.83 2.69
N ALA A 146 5.81 -16.29 3.45
CA ALA A 146 6.39 -14.96 3.18
C ALA A 146 6.99 -14.87 1.77
N GLN A 147 7.62 -15.94 1.28
CA GLN A 147 8.17 -16.01 -0.08
C GLN A 147 7.12 -16.04 -1.19
N THR A 148 5.83 -16.19 -0.88
CA THR A 148 4.74 -16.03 -1.85
C THR A 148 4.27 -14.58 -1.99
N MET A 149 4.83 -13.67 -1.20
CA MET A 149 4.45 -12.25 -1.15
C MET A 149 5.53 -11.38 -1.80
N GLY A 150 5.14 -10.42 -2.64
CA GLY A 150 6.00 -9.30 -3.05
C GLY A 150 6.30 -8.37 -1.88
N LYS A 151 7.31 -7.50 -1.99
CA LYS A 151 7.78 -6.67 -0.86
C LYS A 151 6.66 -5.76 -0.33
N ALA A 152 5.91 -5.11 -1.22
CA ALA A 152 4.77 -4.25 -0.89
C ALA A 152 3.69 -5.00 -0.08
N THR A 153 3.42 -6.25 -0.43
CA THR A 153 2.47 -7.09 0.30
C THR A 153 3.00 -7.52 1.67
N GLN A 154 4.28 -7.88 1.77
CA GLN A 154 4.87 -8.26 3.06
C GLN A 154 4.81 -7.13 4.08
N ILE A 155 5.15 -5.90 3.69
CA ILE A 155 5.08 -4.74 4.58
C ILE A 155 3.63 -4.37 4.92
N ALA A 156 2.68 -4.50 3.99
CA ALA A 156 1.25 -4.28 4.27
C ALA A 156 0.71 -5.28 5.31
N VAL A 157 1.06 -6.56 5.16
CA VAL A 157 0.69 -7.61 6.11
C VAL A 157 1.31 -7.32 7.48
N ALA A 158 2.59 -6.99 7.56
CA ALA A 158 3.23 -6.61 8.82
C ALA A 158 2.57 -5.40 9.49
N ALA A 159 2.20 -4.37 8.73
CA ALA A 159 1.45 -3.23 9.26
C ALA A 159 0.10 -3.68 9.85
N GLY A 160 -0.62 -4.58 9.19
CA GLY A 160 -1.86 -5.16 9.72
C GLY A 160 -1.66 -5.92 11.03
N LEU A 161 -0.58 -6.70 11.15
CA LEU A 161 -0.22 -7.40 12.38
C LEU A 161 0.11 -6.43 13.52
N GLU A 162 0.85 -5.35 13.24
CA GLU A 162 1.09 -4.27 14.21
C GLU A 162 -0.20 -3.58 14.65
N ALA A 163 -1.11 -3.28 13.72
CA ALA A 163 -2.39 -2.65 14.03
C ALA A 163 -3.30 -3.54 14.88
N LEU A 164 -3.33 -4.86 14.62
CA LEU A 164 -4.07 -5.82 15.43
C LEU A 164 -3.48 -5.94 16.85
N LYS A 165 -2.15 -5.88 16.97
CA LYS A 165 -1.45 -5.85 18.26
C LYS A 165 -1.78 -4.56 19.03
N ASP A 166 -1.73 -3.42 18.35
CA ASP A 166 -2.07 -2.11 18.92
C ASP A 166 -3.56 -2.01 19.29
N ALA A 167 -4.46 -2.72 18.59
CA ALA A 167 -5.86 -2.85 18.98
C ALA A 167 -6.09 -3.80 20.17
N GLY A 168 -5.14 -4.71 20.44
CA GLY A 168 -5.25 -5.68 21.52
C GLY A 168 -6.12 -6.87 21.17
N LEU A 169 -6.18 -7.20 19.89
CA LEU A 169 -7.01 -8.26 19.34
C LEU A 169 -6.25 -9.58 19.17
N VAL A 170 -4.91 -9.50 19.20
CA VAL A 170 -4.01 -10.64 19.09
C VAL A 170 -3.06 -10.67 20.28
N ALA A 171 -2.58 -11.87 20.59
CA ALA A 171 -1.71 -12.14 21.72
C ALA A 171 -0.26 -11.77 21.42
N ASP A 172 0.49 -11.29 22.42
CA ASP A 172 1.95 -11.15 22.32
C ASP A 172 2.66 -12.40 22.87
N VAL A 173 2.20 -13.57 22.43
CA VAL A 173 2.74 -14.88 22.81
C VAL A 173 3.49 -15.51 21.64
N ALA A 174 4.60 -16.19 21.92
CA ALA A 174 5.32 -16.96 20.91
C ALA A 174 4.51 -18.21 20.50
N GLY A 175 4.66 -18.64 19.24
CA GLY A 175 4.02 -19.85 18.69
C GLY A 175 3.11 -19.60 17.49
N ASP A 176 2.56 -20.68 16.93
CA ASP A 176 1.80 -20.69 15.67
C ASP A 176 0.48 -19.89 15.73
N ASP A 177 -0.05 -19.68 16.93
CA ASP A 177 -1.31 -18.95 17.16
C ASP A 177 -1.10 -17.47 17.48
N ARG A 178 0.15 -16.96 17.46
CA ARG A 178 0.51 -15.58 17.84
C ARG A 178 -0.41 -14.52 17.21
N TRP A 179 -0.68 -14.67 15.92
CA TRP A 179 -1.43 -13.68 15.14
C TRP A 179 -2.90 -14.01 14.96
N LYS A 180 -3.35 -15.17 15.46
CA LYS A 180 -4.74 -15.58 15.30
C LYS A 180 -5.64 -14.75 16.19
N LEU A 181 -6.72 -14.27 15.59
CA LEU A 181 -7.84 -13.70 16.32
C LEU A 181 -8.50 -14.79 17.17
N PRO A 182 -9.05 -14.43 18.34
CA PRO A 182 -9.99 -15.28 19.07
C PRO A 182 -11.11 -15.75 18.15
N GLU A 183 -11.52 -17.02 18.28
CA GLU A 183 -12.52 -17.64 17.39
C GLU A 183 -13.79 -16.80 17.25
N ALA A 184 -14.29 -16.24 18.36
CA ALA A 184 -15.49 -15.41 18.39
C ALA A 184 -15.40 -14.12 17.57
N LEU A 185 -14.19 -13.67 17.20
CA LEU A 185 -13.97 -12.43 16.44
C LEU A 185 -13.72 -12.68 14.96
N ARG A 186 -13.47 -13.93 14.55
CA ARG A 186 -13.00 -14.28 13.20
C ARG A 186 -14.04 -13.95 12.13
N ASP A 187 -15.28 -14.37 12.34
CA ASP A 187 -16.38 -14.18 11.37
C ASP A 187 -16.79 -12.72 11.20
N GLY A 188 -16.63 -11.92 12.27
CA GLY A 188 -16.95 -10.49 12.29
C GLY A 188 -15.79 -9.59 11.84
N THR A 189 -14.62 -10.14 11.48
CA THR A 189 -13.45 -9.34 11.09
C THR A 189 -13.17 -9.49 9.59
N GLY A 190 -13.30 -8.39 8.85
CA GLY A 190 -12.92 -8.28 7.45
C GLY A 190 -11.51 -7.69 7.25
N VAL A 191 -11.02 -7.75 6.01
CA VAL A 191 -9.73 -7.18 5.60
C VAL A 191 -9.89 -6.44 4.28
N VAL A 192 -9.39 -5.20 4.22
CA VAL A 192 -9.33 -4.40 3.00
C VAL A 192 -7.87 -4.05 2.72
N TYR A 193 -7.35 -4.45 1.56
CA TYR A 193 -5.98 -4.13 1.14
C TYR A 193 -5.97 -3.00 0.12
N ALA A 194 -5.28 -1.90 0.40
CA ALA A 194 -5.02 -0.82 -0.53
C ALA A 194 -3.57 -0.87 -1.05
N THR A 195 -3.38 -0.76 -2.36
CA THR A 195 -2.04 -0.69 -3.00
C THR A 195 -2.16 -0.11 -4.40
N SER A 196 -1.21 0.74 -4.79
CA SER A 196 -1.15 1.30 -6.15
C SER A 196 -0.43 0.37 -7.13
N PHE A 197 0.60 -0.32 -6.65
CA PHE A 197 1.48 -1.16 -7.46
C PHE A 197 1.50 -2.60 -6.94
N PRO A 198 0.34 -3.29 -6.92
CA PRO A 198 0.32 -4.68 -6.49
C PRO A 198 1.22 -5.51 -7.41
N ALA A 199 2.10 -6.31 -6.81
CA ALA A 199 2.91 -7.32 -7.50
C ALA A 199 3.89 -6.83 -8.59
N LEU A 200 4.01 -5.54 -8.83
CA LEU A 200 4.81 -5.04 -9.96
C LEU A 200 6.31 -5.37 -9.78
N ASP A 201 6.80 -5.36 -8.54
CA ASP A 201 8.17 -5.74 -8.19
C ASP A 201 8.47 -7.20 -8.58
N ALA A 202 7.55 -8.11 -8.25
CA ALA A 202 7.66 -9.52 -8.58
C ALA A 202 7.62 -9.75 -10.11
N ALA A 203 6.72 -9.05 -10.81
CA ALA A 203 6.61 -9.13 -12.26
C ALA A 203 7.89 -8.64 -12.95
N VAL A 204 8.37 -7.45 -12.58
CA VAL A 204 9.60 -6.85 -13.14
C VAL A 204 10.81 -7.72 -12.84
N ALA A 205 10.92 -8.28 -11.62
CA ALA A 205 12.02 -9.16 -11.26
C ALA A 205 12.04 -10.44 -12.10
N GLU A 206 10.90 -11.11 -12.28
CA GLU A 206 10.82 -12.36 -13.05
C GLU A 206 11.14 -12.13 -14.53
N VAL A 207 10.50 -11.12 -15.14
CA VAL A 207 10.72 -10.74 -16.54
C VAL A 207 12.16 -10.29 -16.74
N GLY A 208 12.73 -9.56 -15.77
CA GLY A 208 14.13 -9.16 -15.77
C GLY A 208 15.09 -10.35 -15.78
N ARG A 209 14.90 -11.33 -14.89
CA ARG A 209 15.71 -12.57 -14.86
C ARG A 209 15.64 -13.33 -16.17
N TYR A 210 14.45 -13.42 -16.75
CA TYR A 210 14.25 -14.08 -18.04
C TYR A 210 14.94 -13.31 -19.18
N GLY A 211 14.81 -11.97 -19.19
CA GLY A 211 15.50 -11.10 -20.15
C GLY A 211 17.03 -11.22 -20.07
N GLU A 212 17.61 -11.24 -18.86
CA GLU A 212 19.06 -11.45 -18.66
C GLU A 212 19.54 -12.83 -19.16
N TYR A 213 18.68 -13.84 -19.07
CA TYR A 213 18.96 -15.17 -19.61
C TYR A 213 18.97 -15.18 -21.15
N LEU A 214 18.06 -14.45 -21.79
CA LEU A 214 18.00 -14.34 -23.26
C LEU A 214 19.13 -13.51 -23.86
N LYS A 215 19.86 -12.72 -23.06
CA LYS A 215 20.97 -11.92 -23.57
C LYS A 215 22.09 -12.82 -24.10
N PRO A 216 22.59 -12.59 -25.32
CA PRO A 216 23.77 -13.27 -25.83
C PRO A 216 24.95 -13.09 -24.87
N SER A 217 25.76 -14.13 -24.68
CA SER A 217 26.98 -13.98 -23.89
C SER A 217 27.92 -12.98 -24.58
N ARG A 218 28.72 -12.22 -23.81
CA ARG A 218 29.71 -11.29 -24.40
C ARG A 218 30.67 -12.00 -25.37
N GLN A 219 31.03 -13.24 -25.08
CA GLN A 219 31.82 -14.09 -25.98
C GLN A 219 31.06 -14.45 -27.25
N SER A 220 29.76 -14.75 -27.17
CA SER A 220 28.92 -15.04 -28.34
C SER A 220 28.71 -13.80 -29.22
N ALA A 221 28.58 -12.62 -28.61
CA ALA A 221 28.48 -11.35 -29.34
C ALA A 221 29.83 -10.95 -29.97
N ALA A 222 30.95 -11.13 -29.26
CA ALA A 222 32.29 -10.90 -29.79
C ALA A 222 32.61 -11.85 -30.95
N ALA A 223 32.35 -13.16 -30.78
CA ALA A 223 32.54 -14.14 -31.86
C ALA A 223 31.65 -13.86 -33.08
N LEU A 224 30.45 -13.29 -32.88
CA LEU A 224 29.58 -12.85 -33.98
C LEU A 224 30.18 -11.63 -34.69
N ILE A 225 30.72 -10.65 -33.95
CA ILE A 225 31.39 -9.47 -34.50
C ILE A 225 32.66 -9.90 -35.26
N ASP A 226 33.51 -10.74 -34.67
CA ASP A 226 34.73 -11.25 -35.30
C ASP A 226 34.41 -12.02 -36.60
N ALA A 227 33.33 -12.82 -36.59
CA ALA A 227 32.86 -13.54 -37.78
C ALA A 227 32.31 -12.60 -38.88
N LEU A 228 31.67 -11.50 -38.47
CA LEU A 228 31.20 -10.45 -39.39
C LEU A 228 32.38 -9.67 -39.99
N GLU A 229 33.36 -9.27 -39.18
CA GLU A 229 34.54 -8.52 -39.59
C GLU A 229 35.44 -9.31 -40.54
N ALA A 230 35.69 -10.59 -40.23
CA ALA A 230 36.48 -11.47 -41.10
C ALA A 230 35.86 -11.69 -42.48
N LYS A 231 34.53 -11.56 -42.60
CA LYS A 231 33.79 -11.77 -43.86
C LYS A 231 33.50 -10.49 -44.62
N LEU A 232 33.32 -9.35 -43.95
CA LEU A 232 33.21 -8.03 -44.60
C LEU A 232 34.54 -7.56 -45.22
N GLY A 233 35.67 -8.11 -44.78
CA GLY A 233 36.98 -7.94 -45.43
C GLY A 233 37.18 -8.76 -46.72
N GLY A 234 36.22 -9.60 -47.13
CA GLY A 234 36.29 -10.45 -48.32
C GLY A 234 35.16 -10.18 -49.31
N SER A 235 35.45 -10.24 -50.61
CA SER A 235 34.52 -10.02 -51.72
C SER A 235 33.50 -11.17 -51.89
N GLY A 236 32.65 -11.41 -50.89
CA GLY A 236 31.62 -12.45 -50.88
C GLY A 236 30.19 -11.90 -50.93
N ASP A 237 29.26 -12.70 -51.48
CA ASP A 237 27.87 -12.35 -51.68
C ASP A 237 27.11 -12.13 -50.35
N VAL A 238 26.42 -10.98 -50.25
CA VAL A 238 25.76 -10.51 -49.02
C VAL A 238 24.57 -11.39 -48.62
N ALA A 239 23.98 -12.10 -49.58
CA ALA A 239 22.85 -13.01 -49.35
C ALA A 239 23.24 -14.24 -48.50
N ASP A 240 24.36 -14.88 -48.81
CA ASP A 240 24.87 -16.04 -48.06
C ASP A 240 25.29 -15.67 -46.65
N ALA A 241 25.82 -14.46 -46.47
CA ALA A 241 26.17 -13.92 -45.15
C ALA A 241 24.92 -13.67 -44.29
N LEU A 242 23.85 -13.13 -44.88
CA LEU A 242 22.56 -12.93 -44.21
C LEU A 242 21.89 -14.25 -43.82
N ASP A 243 21.98 -15.30 -44.65
CA ASP A 243 21.41 -16.60 -44.33
C ASP A 243 22.22 -17.37 -43.27
N ALA A 244 23.55 -17.24 -43.27
CA ALA A 244 24.39 -17.77 -42.18
C ALA A 244 24.17 -17.01 -40.86
N LEU A 245 23.99 -15.69 -40.90
CA LEU A 245 23.58 -14.87 -39.75
C LEU A 245 22.21 -15.26 -39.23
N ARG A 246 21.24 -15.52 -40.13
CA ARG A 246 19.91 -16.02 -39.76
C ARG A 246 19.98 -17.44 -39.19
N ALA A 247 20.90 -18.29 -39.62
CA ALA A 247 21.11 -19.61 -39.02
C ALA A 247 21.77 -19.51 -37.63
N ALA A 248 22.76 -18.62 -37.46
CA ALA A 248 23.44 -18.38 -36.19
C ALA A 248 22.55 -17.63 -35.17
N ALA A 249 21.72 -16.69 -35.64
CA ALA A 249 20.73 -15.97 -34.83
C ALA A 249 19.45 -16.80 -34.61
N GLY A 250 19.07 -17.63 -35.58
CA GLY A 250 17.86 -18.47 -35.62
C GLY A 250 17.85 -19.65 -34.65
N GLY A 251 18.95 -19.88 -33.93
CA GLY A 251 18.95 -20.77 -32.75
C GLY A 251 18.17 -20.21 -31.55
N HIS A 252 17.68 -18.97 -31.61
CA HIS A 252 16.97 -18.30 -30.52
C HIS A 252 15.49 -18.10 -30.82
N ALA A 253 14.70 -19.16 -30.71
CA ALA A 253 13.32 -19.12 -30.18
C ALA A 253 12.65 -20.49 -30.41
N SER A 254 12.86 -21.44 -29.50
CA SER A 254 11.78 -22.39 -29.22
C SER A 254 11.00 -21.85 -28.01
N PRO A 255 9.68 -21.55 -28.14
CA PRO A 255 8.86 -21.07 -27.03
C PRO A 255 8.55 -22.18 -26.00
N CYS A 256 8.98 -23.42 -26.26
CA CYS A 256 8.67 -24.57 -25.44
C CYS A 256 9.94 -25.37 -25.16
N GLY A 257 10.09 -25.77 -23.89
CA GLY A 257 11.35 -26.15 -23.29
C GLY A 257 12.10 -27.30 -23.96
N SER A 258 13.39 -27.09 -24.16
CA SER A 258 14.38 -28.17 -24.05
C SER A 258 15.60 -27.64 -23.31
N PRO A 259 16.09 -28.33 -22.27
CA PRO A 259 17.28 -27.89 -21.55
C PRO A 259 18.50 -27.93 -22.47
N ARG A 260 19.28 -26.84 -22.46
CA ARG A 260 20.58 -26.76 -23.14
C ARG A 260 21.50 -27.83 -22.53
N LYS A 261 22.13 -28.68 -23.35
CA LYS A 261 23.24 -29.55 -22.88
C LYS A 261 24.36 -28.66 -22.32
N PRO A 262 24.96 -28.99 -21.16
CA PRO A 262 26.08 -28.23 -20.62
C PRO A 262 27.27 -28.27 -21.60
N SER A 263 27.94 -27.13 -21.78
CA SER A 263 29.20 -27.06 -22.51
C SER A 263 30.26 -27.86 -21.75
N ALA A 264 31.14 -28.56 -22.48
CA ALA A 264 32.24 -29.33 -21.93
C ALA A 264 33.30 -28.47 -21.21
N ASP A 265 33.24 -27.15 -21.40
CA ASP A 265 34.12 -26.19 -20.77
C ASP A 265 33.44 -25.63 -19.51
N GLY A 266 34.06 -25.82 -18.35
CA GLY A 266 33.53 -25.61 -16.99
C GLY A 266 33.11 -24.18 -16.59
N ALA A 267 32.58 -23.38 -17.51
CA ALA A 267 31.85 -22.16 -17.19
C ALA A 267 30.42 -22.51 -16.75
N PRO A 268 29.88 -21.92 -15.68
CA PRO A 268 28.53 -22.22 -15.21
C PRO A 268 27.50 -21.90 -16.30
N SER A 269 26.83 -22.93 -16.81
CA SER A 269 25.66 -22.80 -17.68
C SER A 269 24.63 -21.90 -17.00
N LYS A 270 24.37 -20.72 -17.58
CA LYS A 270 23.27 -19.83 -17.17
C LYS A 270 21.95 -20.56 -17.45
N THR A 271 21.51 -21.38 -16.51
CA THR A 271 20.26 -22.11 -16.63
C THR A 271 19.16 -21.26 -16.01
N TYR A 272 18.17 -20.83 -16.80
CA TYR A 272 16.99 -20.15 -16.26
C TYR A 272 16.00 -21.18 -15.71
N THR A 273 15.41 -20.85 -14.56
CA THR A 273 14.29 -21.58 -13.99
C THR A 273 13.23 -20.58 -13.55
N PHE A 274 12.00 -20.81 -14.01
CA PHE A 274 10.83 -20.02 -13.66
C PHE A 274 10.49 -20.18 -12.18
N ASP A 275 10.23 -19.08 -11.49
CA ASP A 275 9.84 -19.16 -10.07
C ASP A 275 8.43 -19.74 -9.96
N ARG A 276 8.31 -20.98 -9.45
CA ARG A 276 7.00 -21.62 -9.22
C ARG A 276 6.07 -20.82 -8.30
N LYS A 277 6.60 -19.88 -7.51
CA LYS A 277 5.83 -18.98 -6.63
C LYS A 277 5.33 -17.73 -7.33
N PHE A 278 5.74 -17.50 -8.58
CA PHE A 278 5.39 -16.32 -9.37
C PHE A 278 3.89 -16.05 -9.35
N LEU A 279 3.06 -17.07 -9.59
CA LEU A 279 1.60 -16.95 -9.58
C LEU A 279 1.09 -16.32 -8.28
N PHE A 280 1.53 -16.80 -7.12
CA PHE A 280 1.10 -16.26 -5.84
C PHE A 280 1.67 -14.87 -5.55
N LYS A 281 2.86 -14.55 -6.07
CA LYS A 281 3.43 -13.21 -5.97
C LYS A 281 2.71 -12.19 -6.84
N VAL A 282 2.16 -12.61 -7.99
CA VAL A 282 1.44 -11.72 -8.91
C VAL A 282 -0.04 -11.56 -8.62
N LEU A 283 -0.64 -12.54 -7.96
CA LEU A 283 -1.99 -12.40 -7.43
C LEU A 283 -1.98 -11.39 -6.27
N VAL A 284 -2.97 -10.49 -6.28
CA VAL A 284 -3.09 -9.45 -5.26
C VAL A 284 -3.75 -10.02 -4.01
N LEU A 285 -2.95 -10.68 -3.16
CA LEU A 285 -3.44 -11.53 -2.06
C LEU A 285 -3.15 -10.99 -0.66
N GLY A 286 -2.66 -9.76 -0.48
CA GLY A 286 -2.28 -9.25 0.85
C GLY A 286 -3.41 -9.31 1.89
N ASN A 287 -4.64 -9.00 1.47
CA ASN A 287 -5.87 -9.14 2.23
C ASN A 287 -6.16 -10.61 2.62
N SER A 288 -6.01 -11.55 1.68
CA SER A 288 -6.20 -12.98 1.92
C SER A 288 -5.10 -13.59 2.79
N GLN A 289 -3.85 -13.15 2.63
CA GLN A 289 -2.70 -13.62 3.38
C GLN A 289 -2.73 -13.13 4.83
N LEU A 290 -3.12 -11.87 5.08
CA LEU A 290 -3.38 -11.41 6.43
C LEU A 290 -4.55 -12.17 7.07
N ALA A 291 -5.63 -12.39 6.31
CA ALA A 291 -6.76 -13.18 6.79
C ALA A 291 -6.37 -14.62 7.14
N GLN A 292 -5.50 -15.26 6.33
CA GLN A 292 -4.96 -16.59 6.61
C GLN A 292 -4.15 -16.61 7.92
N LEU A 293 -3.31 -15.60 8.15
CA LEU A 293 -2.49 -15.49 9.37
C LEU A 293 -3.34 -15.24 10.62
N THR A 294 -4.42 -14.48 10.47
CA THR A 294 -5.25 -14.01 11.59
C THR A 294 -6.49 -14.87 11.83
N GLY A 295 -6.83 -15.74 10.88
CA GLY A 295 -8.09 -16.48 10.86
C GLY A 295 -9.30 -15.61 10.59
N ALA A 296 -9.15 -14.37 10.09
CA ALA A 296 -10.28 -13.51 9.74
C ALA A 296 -11.12 -14.13 8.61
N ARG A 297 -12.45 -14.15 8.77
CA ARG A 297 -13.42 -14.78 7.86
C ARG A 297 -14.51 -13.82 7.34
N GLY A 298 -14.46 -12.54 7.73
CA GLY A 298 -15.37 -11.50 7.25
C GLY A 298 -15.06 -11.04 5.81
N PRO A 299 -15.69 -9.94 5.36
CA PRO A 299 -15.48 -9.39 4.02
C PRO A 299 -13.99 -9.17 3.71
N ASN A 300 -13.54 -9.66 2.56
CA ASN A 300 -12.13 -9.69 2.22
C ASN A 300 -11.95 -9.22 0.77
N LEU A 301 -11.32 -8.06 0.57
CA LEU A 301 -11.19 -7.42 -0.74
C LEU A 301 -9.95 -6.53 -0.87
N GLN A 302 -9.67 -6.12 -2.10
CA GLN A 302 -8.61 -5.18 -2.44
C GLN A 302 -9.20 -3.96 -3.14
N THR A 303 -8.61 -2.78 -2.89
CA THR A 303 -8.95 -1.53 -3.55
C THR A 303 -7.70 -0.89 -4.17
N ASN A 304 -7.86 -0.21 -5.30
CA ASN A 304 -6.82 0.62 -5.90
C ASN A 304 -7.45 1.95 -6.30
N ALA A 305 -7.08 3.00 -5.57
CA ALA A 305 -7.45 4.38 -5.88
C ALA A 305 -6.20 5.25 -6.08
N ALA A 306 -5.13 4.63 -6.59
CA ALA A 306 -3.80 5.20 -6.64
C ALA A 306 -3.44 5.84 -5.28
N CYS A 307 -3.05 7.11 -5.28
CA CYS A 307 -2.64 7.84 -4.10
C CYS A 307 -3.75 8.12 -3.07
N ALA A 308 -5.02 7.88 -3.43
CA ALA A 308 -6.15 7.91 -2.49
C ALA A 308 -6.48 6.54 -1.86
N GLY A 309 -5.70 5.49 -2.16
CA GLY A 309 -5.98 4.10 -1.82
C GLY A 309 -6.38 3.85 -0.36
N THR A 310 -5.52 4.20 0.60
CA THR A 310 -5.81 3.98 2.03
C THR A 310 -7.03 4.77 2.49
N THR A 311 -7.12 6.05 2.12
CA THR A 311 -8.22 6.93 2.53
C THR A 311 -9.56 6.44 1.96
N GLN A 312 -9.59 5.94 0.72
CA GLN A 312 -10.78 5.30 0.15
C GLN A 312 -11.07 3.95 0.84
N ALA A 313 -10.06 3.16 1.18
CA ALA A 313 -10.24 1.90 1.91
C ALA A 313 -10.85 2.12 3.31
N VAL A 314 -10.55 3.25 3.97
CA VAL A 314 -11.24 3.68 5.21
C VAL A 314 -12.73 3.94 4.94
N GLY A 315 -13.08 4.59 3.83
CA GLY A 315 -14.47 4.77 3.42
C GLY A 315 -15.20 3.44 3.18
N VAL A 316 -14.58 2.53 2.41
CA VAL A 316 -15.11 1.19 2.18
C VAL A 316 -15.29 0.42 3.50
N ALA A 317 -14.33 0.54 4.42
CA ALA A 317 -14.45 -0.07 5.75
C ALA A 317 -15.64 0.49 6.52
N GLN A 318 -15.84 1.82 6.51
CA GLN A 318 -16.98 2.47 7.16
C GLN A 318 -18.31 1.98 6.55
N ASP A 319 -18.38 1.84 5.22
CA ASP A 319 -19.56 1.34 4.52
C ASP A 319 -19.89 -0.11 4.90
N LEU A 320 -18.87 -0.99 4.96
CA LEU A 320 -19.05 -2.38 5.38
C LEU A 320 -19.56 -2.50 6.82
N LEU A 321 -19.04 -1.67 7.73
CA LEU A 321 -19.46 -1.62 9.13
C LEU A 321 -20.88 -1.08 9.27
N ARG A 322 -21.23 -0.01 8.55
CA ARG A 322 -22.57 0.59 8.56
C ARG A 322 -23.63 -0.32 7.95
N ALA A 323 -23.27 -1.08 6.92
CA ALA A 323 -24.13 -2.09 6.30
C ALA A 323 -24.24 -3.39 7.13
N GLY A 324 -23.66 -3.45 8.33
CA GLY A 324 -23.72 -4.62 9.21
C GLY A 324 -23.01 -5.86 8.68
N ARG A 325 -22.13 -5.72 7.67
CA ARG A 325 -21.49 -6.87 6.98
C ARG A 325 -20.43 -7.53 7.85
N CYS A 326 -19.86 -6.77 8.78
CA CYS A 326 -18.85 -7.17 9.77
C CYS A 326 -18.85 -6.20 10.97
N ASP A 327 -18.18 -6.58 12.05
CA ASP A 327 -17.99 -5.75 13.26
C ASP A 327 -16.68 -4.96 13.23
N ARG A 328 -15.74 -5.42 12.40
CA ARG A 328 -14.38 -4.91 12.32
C ARG A 328 -13.82 -5.07 10.91
N VAL A 329 -13.02 -4.11 10.50
CA VAL A 329 -12.23 -4.18 9.27
C VAL A 329 -10.78 -3.83 9.59
N VAL A 330 -9.85 -4.66 9.13
CA VAL A 330 -8.42 -4.31 9.11
C VAL A 330 -8.10 -3.75 7.74
N VAL A 331 -7.87 -2.44 7.67
CA VAL A 331 -7.35 -1.79 6.47
C VAL A 331 -5.83 -1.92 6.50
N ILE A 332 -5.24 -2.49 5.45
CA ILE A 332 -3.79 -2.57 5.27
C ILE A 332 -3.37 -1.89 3.98
N SER A 333 -2.21 -1.26 3.99
CA SER A 333 -1.60 -0.67 2.81
C SER A 333 -0.09 -0.77 2.86
N GLY A 334 0.53 -0.99 1.70
CA GLY A 334 1.97 -1.03 1.54
C GLY A 334 2.33 -0.89 0.07
N ASP A 335 3.26 0.00 -0.23
CA ASP A 335 3.81 0.23 -1.57
C ASP A 335 5.32 0.53 -1.44
N ASP A 336 6.11 0.01 -2.40
CA ASP A 336 7.57 0.18 -2.45
C ASP A 336 8.03 0.71 -3.83
N ALA A 337 7.50 1.87 -4.22
CA ALA A 337 7.80 2.48 -5.52
C ALA A 337 9.26 2.97 -5.64
N SER A 338 9.92 3.26 -4.51
CA SER A 338 11.30 3.71 -4.44
C SER A 338 12.32 2.58 -4.29
N GLY A 339 11.87 1.32 -4.14
CA GLY A 339 12.75 0.16 -4.11
C GLY A 339 13.49 -0.07 -5.43
N ASP A 340 14.65 -0.72 -5.39
CA ASP A 340 15.57 -0.81 -6.54
C ASP A 340 14.96 -1.51 -7.76
N ALA A 341 14.01 -2.41 -7.55
CA ALA A 341 13.29 -3.08 -8.63
C ALA A 341 12.35 -2.12 -9.39
N LEU A 342 11.71 -1.17 -8.69
CA LEU A 342 10.68 -0.31 -9.25
C LEU A 342 11.15 1.11 -9.54
N MET A 343 12.12 1.64 -8.81
CA MET A 343 12.61 3.01 -8.99
C MET A 343 13.04 3.31 -10.44
N PRO A 344 13.78 2.42 -11.16
CA PRO A 344 14.12 2.63 -12.56
C PRO A 344 12.93 2.70 -13.52
N TRP A 345 11.74 2.24 -13.11
CA TRP A 345 10.55 2.19 -13.95
C TRP A 345 9.51 3.21 -13.49
N VAL A 346 9.08 3.13 -12.25
CA VAL A 346 8.08 4.00 -11.63
C VAL A 346 8.65 5.41 -11.42
N GLY A 347 9.85 5.52 -10.85
CA GLY A 347 10.53 6.81 -10.67
C GLY A 347 10.77 7.52 -12.00
N ASN A 348 11.19 6.77 -13.02
CA ASN A 348 11.31 7.27 -14.39
C ASN A 348 9.96 7.61 -15.04
N GLY A 349 8.88 6.89 -14.74
CA GLY A 349 7.54 7.25 -15.17
C GLY A 349 7.11 8.61 -14.63
N PHE A 350 7.32 8.86 -13.34
CA PHE A 350 7.08 10.19 -12.76
C PHE A 350 8.01 11.26 -13.32
N ASN A 351 9.27 10.92 -13.57
CA ASN A 351 10.22 11.85 -14.20
C ASN A 351 9.81 12.19 -15.64
N ALA A 352 9.32 11.21 -16.41
CA ALA A 352 8.80 11.38 -17.75
C ALA A 352 7.60 12.34 -17.80
N LEU A 353 6.75 12.32 -16.76
CA LEU A 353 5.60 13.23 -16.63
C LEU A 353 5.99 14.65 -16.17
N GLY A 354 7.27 14.89 -15.85
CA GLY A 354 7.71 16.12 -15.20
C GLY A 354 7.18 16.27 -13.77
N ALA A 355 6.77 15.17 -13.15
CA ALA A 355 6.16 15.15 -11.82
C ALA A 355 7.20 14.97 -10.71
N ALA A 356 8.25 14.17 -10.93
CA ALA A 356 9.28 13.89 -9.92
C ALA A 356 10.27 15.05 -9.74
N SER A 357 10.79 15.20 -8.52
CA SER A 357 11.88 16.13 -8.22
C SER A 357 13.23 15.60 -8.70
N THR A 358 14.02 16.47 -9.33
CA THR A 358 15.41 16.19 -9.71
C THR A 358 16.42 16.76 -8.71
N ALA A 359 15.96 17.41 -7.63
CA ALA A 359 16.83 17.95 -6.58
C ALA A 359 17.68 16.85 -5.93
N ARG A 360 18.87 17.23 -5.48
CA ARG A 360 19.90 16.29 -4.98
C ARG A 360 19.94 16.15 -3.46
N ASP A 361 19.21 17.00 -2.77
CA ASP A 361 19.14 17.01 -1.32
C ASP A 361 17.68 17.14 -0.86
N ALA A 362 17.40 16.60 0.32
CA ALA A 362 16.06 16.58 0.88
C ALA A 362 15.53 17.99 1.19
N ALA A 363 16.38 18.94 1.60
CA ALA A 363 15.96 20.28 1.98
C ALA A 363 15.45 21.10 0.77
N THR A 364 15.95 20.79 -0.42
CA THR A 364 15.50 21.43 -1.67
C THR A 364 14.31 20.71 -2.29
N ALA A 365 14.21 19.39 -2.13
CA ALA A 365 13.09 18.61 -2.67
C ALA A 365 11.80 18.70 -1.82
N ALA A 366 11.95 18.66 -0.49
CA ALA A 366 10.85 18.44 0.44
C ALA A 366 10.25 19.75 0.98
N ARG A 367 9.60 20.52 0.10
CA ARG A 367 9.11 21.87 0.41
C ARG A 367 7.60 22.02 0.24
N PRO A 368 6.76 21.34 1.03
CA PRO A 368 5.30 21.40 0.84
C PRO A 368 4.80 22.84 1.00
N PHE A 369 3.85 23.25 0.16
CA PHE A 369 3.30 24.61 0.14
C PHE A 369 4.29 25.77 -0.08
N ASP A 370 5.55 25.48 -0.50
CA ASP A 370 6.56 26.47 -0.84
C ASP A 370 6.53 26.93 -2.32
N ASN A 371 6.81 28.19 -2.62
CA ASN A 371 6.84 28.68 -4.02
C ASN A 371 7.95 28.05 -4.89
N ARG A 372 8.96 27.43 -4.29
CA ARG A 372 10.10 26.76 -4.95
C ARG A 372 9.94 25.24 -5.05
N ARG A 373 8.73 24.70 -4.86
CA ARG A 373 8.42 23.28 -5.10
C ARG A 373 8.80 22.88 -6.52
N ASN A 374 9.47 21.74 -6.65
CA ASN A 374 10.11 21.29 -7.90
C ASN A 374 9.76 19.84 -8.27
N GLY A 375 8.65 19.32 -7.76
CA GLY A 375 8.19 17.96 -8.02
C GLY A 375 8.14 17.09 -6.77
N MET A 376 7.48 15.95 -6.92
CA MET A 376 7.29 14.99 -5.85
C MET A 376 8.54 14.15 -5.59
N VAL A 377 8.73 13.78 -4.33
CA VAL A 377 9.72 12.78 -3.93
C VAL A 377 9.04 11.41 -3.91
N VAL A 378 9.55 10.45 -4.68
CA VAL A 378 9.00 9.08 -4.70
C VAL A 378 9.38 8.37 -3.40
N GLY A 379 8.42 7.73 -2.75
CA GLY A 379 8.61 7.08 -1.47
C GLY A 379 8.03 5.67 -1.39
N ALA A 380 8.28 5.05 -0.24
CA ALA A 380 7.76 3.75 0.15
C ALA A 380 7.38 3.79 1.63
N ALA A 381 6.30 3.11 1.99
CA ALA A 381 5.83 3.00 3.37
C ALA A 381 4.84 1.84 3.52
N ALA A 382 4.41 1.59 4.74
CA ALA A 382 3.26 0.75 5.02
C ALA A 382 2.42 1.33 6.17
N CYS A 383 1.11 1.15 6.10
CA CYS A 383 0.23 1.57 7.18
C CYS A 383 -0.93 0.59 7.33
N ALA A 384 -1.52 0.58 8.52
CA ALA A 384 -2.75 -0.16 8.75
C ALA A 384 -3.60 0.50 9.83
N LEU A 385 -4.91 0.28 9.73
CA LEU A 385 -5.92 0.76 10.67
C LEU A 385 -6.87 -0.39 10.99
N VAL A 386 -7.13 -0.62 12.26
CA VAL A 386 -8.26 -1.45 12.69
C VAL A 386 -9.44 -0.53 12.95
N ILE A 387 -10.52 -0.70 12.20
CA ILE A 387 -11.74 0.11 12.33
C ILE A 387 -12.85 -0.81 12.81
N GLU A 388 -13.49 -0.44 13.91
CA GLU A 388 -14.53 -1.21 14.57
C GLU A 388 -15.82 -0.40 14.64
N ARG A 389 -16.96 -1.09 14.65
CA ARG A 389 -18.20 -0.48 15.12
C ARG A 389 -18.05 -0.08 16.60
N ALA A 390 -18.63 1.05 16.99
CA ALA A 390 -18.72 1.45 18.39
C ALA A 390 -19.39 0.34 19.21
N GLY A 391 -18.75 -0.12 20.28
CA GLY A 391 -19.26 -1.22 21.11
C GLY A 391 -19.01 -2.63 20.54
N ALA A 392 -18.23 -2.79 19.46
CA ALA A 392 -17.90 -4.10 18.92
C ALA A 392 -17.31 -5.06 20.00
N PRO A 393 -17.63 -6.38 19.93
CA PRO A 393 -17.11 -7.35 20.88
C PRO A 393 -15.58 -7.34 20.92
N ARG A 394 -15.04 -7.32 22.15
CA ARG A 394 -13.60 -7.36 22.41
C ARG A 394 -13.21 -8.65 23.12
N PRO A 395 -11.96 -9.11 22.91
CA PRO A 395 -11.50 -10.29 23.62
C PRO A 395 -11.45 -10.02 25.12
N ARG A 396 -11.86 -11.03 25.91
CA ARG A 396 -11.56 -11.03 27.33
C ARG A 396 -10.05 -11.20 27.49
N PRO A 397 -9.35 -10.30 28.21
CA PRO A 397 -7.93 -10.48 28.45
C PRO A 397 -7.68 -11.78 29.21
N PRO A 398 -6.55 -12.49 28.98
CA PRO A 398 -6.20 -13.66 29.75
C PRO A 398 -6.05 -13.31 31.25
N PRO A 399 -6.15 -14.27 32.19
CA PRO A 399 -5.84 -14.03 33.60
C PRO A 399 -4.44 -13.44 33.77
N GLY A 400 -4.33 -12.28 34.42
CA GLY A 400 -3.11 -11.44 34.45
C GLY A 400 -3.08 -10.34 33.38
N GLY A 401 -4.02 -10.28 32.46
CA GLY A 401 -4.00 -9.31 31.37
C GLY A 401 -2.96 -9.65 30.30
N TRP A 402 -3.16 -9.13 29.09
CA TRP A 402 -2.22 -9.26 27.97
C TRP A 402 -0.79 -8.76 28.29
N PHE A 403 -0.61 -8.04 29.40
CA PHE A 403 0.60 -7.28 29.73
C PHE A 403 1.16 -7.50 31.15
N ALA A 404 0.61 -8.36 32.03
CA ALA A 404 1.22 -8.54 33.36
C ALA A 404 2.52 -9.38 33.38
N ARG A 405 2.92 -9.96 32.26
CA ARG A 405 4.22 -10.62 32.13
C ARG A 405 5.06 -9.94 31.05
N ARG A 406 5.67 -8.80 31.34
CA ARG A 406 6.84 -8.32 30.58
C ARG A 406 7.86 -7.63 31.48
N ALA A 407 8.82 -8.42 31.93
CA ALA A 407 10.23 -8.11 31.70
C ALA A 407 10.65 -8.90 30.42
N SER A 408 11.53 -8.35 29.58
CA SER A 408 12.30 -9.11 28.56
C SER A 408 11.83 -9.26 27.10
N THR A 409 10.92 -8.45 26.53
CA THR A 409 10.86 -8.37 25.03
C THR A 409 10.69 -6.93 24.55
N SER A 410 11.64 -6.48 23.74
CA SER A 410 12.16 -5.13 23.59
C SER A 410 11.51 -4.26 22.49
N ARG A 411 10.27 -4.51 22.09
CA ARG A 411 9.58 -3.66 21.09
C ARG A 411 8.41 -2.90 21.74
N PRO A 412 8.52 -1.57 21.98
CA PRO A 412 7.40 -0.78 22.45
C PRO A 412 6.30 -0.68 21.39
N CYS A 413 5.04 -0.53 21.83
CA CYS A 413 3.91 -0.18 20.96
C CYS A 413 4.23 1.07 20.13
N VAL A 414 3.49 1.29 19.03
CA VAL A 414 3.64 2.45 18.12
C VAL A 414 3.70 3.78 18.87
N VAL A 415 3.09 3.87 20.06
CA VAL A 415 3.21 4.98 21.00
C VAL A 415 4.05 4.55 22.22
N ALA A 416 5.34 4.89 22.24
CA ALA A 416 6.17 4.75 23.43
C ALA A 416 5.81 5.85 24.46
N PRO A 417 5.57 5.53 25.75
CA PRO A 417 5.39 6.55 26.77
C PRO A 417 6.70 7.32 27.00
N ARG A 418 6.60 8.63 27.27
CA ARG A 418 7.71 9.38 27.88
C ARG A 418 8.00 8.78 29.27
N SER A 419 9.27 8.78 29.65
CA SER A 419 9.78 8.31 30.94
C SER A 419 8.85 8.69 32.10
N GLY A 420 8.31 7.69 32.80
CA GLY A 420 7.58 7.87 34.07
C GLY A 420 6.05 7.74 34.02
N ALA A 421 5.39 7.54 32.88
CA ALA A 421 3.92 7.42 32.80
C ALA A 421 3.41 5.99 32.54
N ALA A 422 2.36 5.61 33.27
CA ALA A 422 1.70 4.30 33.25
C ALA A 422 1.06 3.93 31.90
N ARG A 423 1.31 2.67 31.46
CA ARG A 423 0.76 1.93 30.30
C ARG A 423 0.74 2.66 28.92
N PRO A 424 1.32 2.06 27.85
CA PRO A 424 1.12 2.60 26.50
C PRO A 424 -0.38 2.65 26.16
N ARG A 425 -0.90 3.85 25.85
CA ARG A 425 -2.29 4.05 25.42
C ARG A 425 -2.41 3.74 23.93
N ARG A 426 -3.38 2.87 23.60
CA ARG A 426 -3.72 2.45 22.23
C ARG A 426 -4.21 3.63 21.40
N ALA A 427 -3.96 3.62 20.09
CA ALA A 427 -4.53 4.61 19.20
C ALA A 427 -6.06 4.46 19.17
N ARG A 428 -6.79 5.55 19.46
CA ARG A 428 -8.25 5.56 19.49
C ARG A 428 -8.82 6.90 19.05
N CYS A 429 -9.61 6.90 17.98
CA CYS A 429 -10.36 8.04 17.50
C CYS A 429 -11.61 7.57 16.76
N ARG A 430 -12.61 8.45 16.56
CA ARG A 430 -13.79 8.13 15.77
C ARG A 430 -13.56 8.45 14.30
N VAL A 431 -14.10 7.62 13.41
CA VAL A 431 -14.30 7.92 11.99
C VAL A 431 -15.72 8.47 11.86
N LEU A 432 -15.87 9.80 11.81
CA LEU A 432 -17.19 10.43 11.76
C LEU A 432 -17.86 10.18 10.42
N GLU A 433 -17.21 10.61 9.35
CA GLU A 433 -17.76 10.51 8.01
C GLU A 433 -16.67 10.35 6.96
N THR A 434 -17.04 9.67 5.87
CA THR A 434 -16.20 9.49 4.69
C THR A 434 -16.99 9.85 3.43
N LEU A 435 -16.29 10.30 2.41
CA LEU A 435 -16.83 10.48 1.06
C LEU A 435 -15.73 10.19 0.07
N TYR A 436 -16.03 9.42 -0.97
CA TYR A 436 -15.11 9.16 -2.06
C TYR A 436 -15.86 9.18 -3.38
N SER A 437 -15.22 9.72 -4.41
CA SER A 437 -15.81 9.92 -5.73
C SER A 437 -14.74 9.93 -6.81
N ASN A 438 -15.18 9.95 -8.07
CA ASN A 438 -14.31 10.06 -9.22
C ASN A 438 -14.71 11.27 -10.06
N SER A 439 -13.76 12.17 -10.34
CA SER A 439 -14.05 13.39 -11.10
C SER A 439 -14.27 13.14 -12.59
N ALA A 440 -13.93 11.94 -13.10
CA ALA A 440 -13.95 11.59 -14.52
C ALA A 440 -13.26 12.63 -15.44
N TYR A 441 -12.28 13.37 -14.91
CA TYR A 441 -11.73 14.56 -15.56
C TYR A 441 -10.52 14.23 -16.41
N HIS A 442 -9.47 13.68 -15.78
CA HIS A 442 -8.22 13.36 -16.45
C HIS A 442 -7.45 12.27 -15.69
N GLY A 443 -6.62 11.50 -16.41
CA GLY A 443 -5.85 10.40 -15.83
C GLY A 443 -4.76 10.84 -14.84
N ALA A 444 -4.19 12.03 -15.02
CA ALA A 444 -3.07 12.53 -14.20
C ALA A 444 -3.26 13.97 -13.67
N ALA A 445 -4.40 14.60 -13.95
CA ALA A 445 -4.69 15.97 -13.52
C ALA A 445 -5.95 15.98 -12.67
N MET A 446 -6.03 16.95 -11.76
CA MET A 446 -7.14 17.11 -10.83
C MET A 446 -8.10 18.18 -11.31
N CYS A 447 -9.39 17.95 -11.10
CA CYS A 447 -10.44 18.93 -11.37
C CYS A 447 -10.71 19.74 -10.10
N GLY A 448 -10.05 20.89 -9.95
CA GLY A 448 -10.23 21.79 -8.81
C GLY A 448 -11.70 22.12 -8.49
N PRO A 449 -12.53 22.54 -9.48
CA PRO A 449 -13.94 22.82 -9.25
C PRO A 449 -14.74 21.62 -8.72
N HIS A 450 -14.49 20.42 -9.26
CA HIS A 450 -15.17 19.21 -8.78
C HIS A 450 -14.71 18.85 -7.37
N ILE A 451 -13.41 18.93 -7.05
CA ILE A 451 -12.89 18.70 -5.70
C ILE A 451 -13.55 19.65 -4.68
N ALA A 452 -13.72 20.93 -5.04
CA ALA A 452 -14.42 21.90 -4.20
C ALA A 452 -15.90 21.53 -3.98
N SER A 453 -16.60 21.12 -5.04
CA SER A 453 -17.98 20.62 -4.96
C SER A 453 -18.12 19.40 -4.04
N GLU A 454 -17.20 18.45 -4.15
CA GLU A 454 -17.21 17.23 -3.35
C GLU A 454 -16.86 17.49 -1.88
N LEU A 455 -15.91 18.41 -1.61
CA LEU A 455 -15.63 18.87 -0.25
C LEU A 455 -16.84 19.57 0.37
N GLU A 456 -17.53 20.42 -0.40
CA GLU A 456 -18.76 21.08 0.05
C GLU A 456 -19.86 20.07 0.39
N ALA A 457 -20.08 19.08 -0.48
CA ALA A 457 -21.03 17.99 -0.24
C ALA A 457 -20.67 17.19 1.03
N PHE A 458 -19.39 16.88 1.20
CA PHE A 458 -18.87 16.19 2.38
C PHE A 458 -19.10 16.99 3.67
N LEU A 459 -18.76 18.29 3.69
CA LEU A 459 -18.93 19.14 4.87
C LEU A 459 -20.41 19.32 5.22
N ARG A 460 -21.29 19.47 4.24
CA ARG A 460 -22.73 19.50 4.49
C ARG A 460 -23.25 18.19 5.08
N LEU A 461 -22.72 17.05 4.64
CA LEU A 461 -23.07 15.75 5.22
C LEU A 461 -22.62 15.67 6.69
N VAL A 462 -21.39 16.09 6.98
CA VAL A 462 -20.84 16.17 8.34
C VAL A 462 -21.71 17.06 9.24
N GLU A 463 -22.08 18.25 8.77
CA GLU A 463 -22.91 19.20 9.51
C GLU A 463 -24.30 18.62 9.80
N ARG A 464 -24.98 18.08 8.79
CA ARG A 464 -26.33 17.53 8.95
C ARG A 464 -26.36 16.31 9.88
N LYS A 465 -25.38 15.43 9.79
CA LYS A 465 -25.41 14.14 10.50
C LYS A 465 -24.77 14.19 11.88
N HIS A 466 -23.77 15.05 12.07
CA HIS A 466 -22.97 15.10 13.30
C HIS A 466 -23.02 16.46 14.02
N GLY A 467 -23.66 17.48 13.44
CA GLY A 467 -23.71 18.81 14.03
C GLY A 467 -22.35 19.51 14.12
N VAL A 468 -21.33 19.00 13.42
CA VAL A 468 -19.97 19.53 13.44
C VAL A 468 -19.85 20.60 12.36
N THR A 469 -19.72 21.86 12.78
CA THR A 469 -19.62 23.01 11.86
C THR A 469 -18.22 23.17 11.28
N ARG A 470 -18.13 23.80 10.09
CA ARG A 470 -16.84 24.24 9.53
C ARG A 470 -16.00 25.05 10.51
N LYS A 471 -16.63 25.95 11.29
CA LYS A 471 -15.95 26.74 12.33
C LYS A 471 -15.34 25.84 13.42
N ALA A 472 -16.06 24.80 13.85
CA ALA A 472 -15.54 23.86 14.84
C ALA A 472 -14.32 23.06 14.30
N ILE A 473 -14.36 22.67 13.02
CA ILE A 473 -13.23 22.03 12.34
C ILE A 473 -12.06 23.01 12.23
N ALA A 474 -12.28 24.27 11.84
CA ALA A 474 -11.22 25.26 11.72
C ALA A 474 -10.55 25.59 13.07
N ASP A 475 -11.35 25.84 14.12
CA ASP A 475 -10.86 26.27 15.43
C ASP A 475 -10.11 25.17 16.18
N ARG A 476 -10.49 23.90 15.98
CA ARG A 476 -9.97 22.74 16.74
C ARG A 476 -9.52 21.60 15.84
N GLY A 477 -9.22 21.85 14.58
CA GLY A 477 -8.87 20.80 13.62
C GLY A 477 -7.43 20.86 13.12
N ALA A 478 -7.06 19.77 12.45
CA ALA A 478 -5.93 19.71 11.55
C ALA A 478 -6.41 19.24 10.17
N TYR A 479 -5.84 19.81 9.11
CA TYR A 479 -6.04 19.38 7.75
C TYR A 479 -4.84 18.57 7.27
N LEU A 480 -5.08 17.31 6.92
CA LEU A 480 -4.07 16.33 6.57
C LEU A 480 -4.00 16.23 5.05
N SER A 481 -3.01 16.94 4.53
CA SER A 481 -2.95 17.31 3.13
C SER A 481 -2.59 16.17 2.18
N HIS A 482 -3.12 16.23 0.96
CA HIS A 482 -2.66 15.39 -0.14
C HIS A 482 -1.33 15.86 -0.76
N GLU A 483 -1.10 17.17 -0.87
CA GLU A 483 0.04 17.82 -1.55
C GLU A 483 1.30 16.97 -1.67
N THR A 484 1.71 16.69 -2.91
CA THR A 484 2.80 15.76 -3.21
C THR A 484 4.13 16.43 -3.51
N GLY A 485 4.21 17.76 -3.56
CA GLY A 485 5.39 18.52 -3.98
C GLY A 485 5.33 19.02 -5.43
N THR A 486 4.15 18.98 -6.08
CA THR A 486 4.02 19.41 -7.47
C THR A 486 4.49 20.84 -7.68
N HIS A 487 5.05 21.11 -8.86
CA HIS A 487 5.53 22.43 -9.26
C HIS A 487 4.51 23.52 -8.95
N ALA A 488 4.98 24.61 -8.33
CA ALA A 488 4.13 25.75 -8.02
C ALA A 488 3.65 26.40 -9.32
N THR A 489 2.33 26.51 -9.48
CA THR A 489 1.70 27.18 -10.61
C THR A 489 0.47 27.94 -10.11
N PRO A 490 0.07 29.03 -10.78
CA PRO A 490 -1.07 29.85 -10.37
C PRO A 490 -2.44 29.17 -10.59
N SER A 491 -2.50 28.08 -11.34
CA SER A 491 -3.76 27.51 -11.82
C SER A 491 -3.86 25.99 -11.81
N SER A 492 -2.74 25.26 -11.70
CA SER A 492 -2.75 23.80 -11.90
C SER A 492 -1.59 23.13 -11.15
N SER A 493 -1.74 23.03 -9.83
CA SER A 493 -0.87 22.23 -8.95
C SER A 493 -1.73 21.50 -7.93
N CYS A 494 -1.14 20.52 -7.24
CA CYS A 494 -1.86 19.80 -6.21
C CYS A 494 -2.28 20.74 -5.07
N ALA A 495 -1.34 21.52 -4.54
CA ALA A 495 -1.56 22.50 -3.50
C ALA A 495 -2.58 23.55 -3.93
N HIS A 496 -2.51 24.04 -5.17
CA HIS A 496 -3.48 25.01 -5.66
C HIS A 496 -4.90 24.44 -5.66
N ASN A 497 -5.13 23.27 -6.25
CA ASN A 497 -6.47 22.67 -6.28
C ASN A 497 -7.00 22.40 -4.87
N GLU A 498 -6.13 21.92 -3.98
CA GLU A 498 -6.44 21.59 -2.60
C GLU A 498 -6.81 22.82 -1.76
N ILE A 499 -5.96 23.86 -1.78
CA ILE A 499 -6.19 25.09 -1.02
C ILE A 499 -7.34 25.90 -1.62
N SER A 500 -7.50 25.94 -2.94
CA SER A 500 -8.64 26.60 -3.59
C SER A 500 -9.96 25.95 -3.16
N ALA A 501 -10.02 24.61 -3.08
CA ALA A 501 -11.20 23.91 -2.58
C ALA A 501 -11.48 24.24 -1.11
N LEU A 502 -10.44 24.27 -0.26
CA LEU A 502 -10.61 24.68 1.14
C LEU A 502 -11.15 26.12 1.26
N ARG A 503 -10.58 27.08 0.52
CA ARG A 503 -11.03 28.48 0.56
C ARG A 503 -12.46 28.62 0.05
N ALA A 504 -12.83 27.89 -1.00
CA ALA A 504 -14.20 27.89 -1.51
C ALA A 504 -15.22 27.38 -0.46
N CYS A 505 -14.83 26.41 0.37
CA CYS A 505 -15.75 25.78 1.33
C CYS A 505 -15.73 26.42 2.72
N PHE A 506 -14.57 26.88 3.19
CA PHE A 506 -14.37 27.41 4.55
C PHE A 506 -14.28 28.95 4.57
N GLY A 507 -13.91 29.59 3.46
CA GLY A 507 -13.53 31.00 3.42
C GLY A 507 -12.15 31.25 4.04
N ASP A 508 -11.57 32.41 3.72
CA ASP A 508 -10.18 32.74 4.08
C ASP A 508 -9.95 32.80 5.59
N GLU A 509 -10.92 33.32 6.35
CA GLU A 509 -10.81 33.47 7.81
C GLU A 509 -10.68 32.12 8.52
N LEU A 510 -11.46 31.12 8.10
CA LEU A 510 -11.43 29.79 8.72
C LEU A 510 -10.24 28.97 8.23
N VAL A 511 -9.87 29.08 6.95
CA VAL A 511 -8.66 28.43 6.42
C VAL A 511 -7.42 28.92 7.17
N ALA A 512 -7.35 30.20 7.54
CA ALA A 512 -6.22 30.75 8.29
C ALA A 512 -6.06 30.16 9.71
N LYS A 513 -7.13 29.58 10.28
CA LYS A 513 -7.11 28.92 11.60
C LYS A 513 -6.81 27.42 11.50
N LEU A 514 -7.09 26.81 10.35
CA LEU A 514 -6.97 25.38 10.13
C LEU A 514 -5.50 24.98 9.96
N VAL A 515 -4.99 24.17 10.89
CA VAL A 515 -3.58 23.76 10.85
C VAL A 515 -3.35 22.72 9.75
N VAL A 516 -2.51 23.03 8.78
CA VAL A 516 -2.19 22.16 7.64
C VAL A 516 -0.97 21.29 7.96
N VAL A 517 -1.14 19.97 7.79
CA VAL A 517 -0.12 18.94 8.04
C VAL A 517 0.20 18.24 6.73
N ASN A 518 1.49 18.09 6.42
CA ASN A 518 1.96 17.32 5.27
C ASN A 518 3.10 16.40 5.70
N THR A 519 2.86 15.08 5.67
CA THR A 519 3.87 14.08 6.02
C THR A 519 4.78 13.69 4.86
N LYS A 520 4.39 14.00 3.62
CA LYS A 520 5.16 13.62 2.42
C LYS A 520 6.47 14.39 2.31
N ALA A 521 6.53 15.58 2.89
CA ALA A 521 7.76 16.33 3.09
C ALA A 521 8.78 15.63 4.01
N LEU A 522 8.33 14.68 4.83
CA LEU A 522 9.19 13.92 5.73
C LEU A 522 9.43 12.50 5.22
N THR A 523 8.48 11.94 4.47
CA THR A 523 8.44 10.51 4.14
C THR A 523 8.49 10.21 2.64
N GLY A 524 8.61 11.24 1.79
CA GLY A 524 8.30 11.13 0.37
C GLY A 524 6.82 10.80 0.15
N HIS A 525 6.44 10.52 -1.08
CA HIS A 525 5.09 10.08 -1.41
C HIS A 525 5.04 8.54 -1.56
N PRO A 526 4.43 7.81 -0.62
CA PRO A 526 4.36 6.35 -0.66
C PRO A 526 3.12 5.83 -1.39
N MET A 527 2.72 6.50 -2.47
CA MET A 527 1.64 6.06 -3.37
C MET A 527 0.32 5.84 -2.61
N ALA A 528 -0.25 4.62 -2.57
CA ALA A 528 -1.55 4.36 -1.93
C ALA A 528 -1.53 4.45 -0.40
N VAL A 529 -0.35 4.49 0.22
CA VAL A 529 -0.20 4.37 1.67
C VAL A 529 -0.55 5.70 2.35
N GLY A 530 -1.61 5.69 3.16
CA GLY A 530 -2.10 6.84 3.92
C GLY A 530 -1.41 6.96 5.26
N VAL A 531 -0.14 7.36 5.27
CA VAL A 531 0.57 7.72 6.52
C VAL A 531 -0.19 8.81 7.28
N GLU A 532 -0.81 9.73 6.54
CA GLU A 532 -1.65 10.78 7.07
C GLU A 532 -2.83 10.23 7.87
N ASP A 533 -3.50 9.15 7.43
CA ASP A 533 -4.63 8.55 8.15
C ASP A 533 -4.20 7.98 9.51
N VAL A 534 -3.00 7.38 9.60
CA VAL A 534 -2.42 6.95 10.88
C VAL A 534 -2.06 8.15 11.77
N VAL A 535 -1.49 9.21 11.20
CA VAL A 535 -1.20 10.45 11.95
C VAL A 535 -2.49 11.08 12.49
N ALA A 536 -3.58 11.06 11.73
CA ALA A 536 -4.90 11.52 12.18
C ALA A 536 -5.32 10.79 13.47
N ALA A 537 -5.25 9.46 13.43
CA ALA A 537 -5.61 8.62 14.55
C ALA A 537 -4.71 8.86 15.77
N LEU A 538 -3.39 8.92 15.58
CA LEU A 538 -2.43 9.16 16.65
C LEU A 538 -2.60 10.54 17.31
N ALA A 539 -2.79 11.59 16.51
CA ALA A 539 -2.93 12.96 16.98
C ALA A 539 -4.24 13.17 17.76
N LEU A 540 -5.31 12.49 17.38
CA LEU A 540 -6.61 12.57 18.08
C LEU A 540 -6.70 11.65 19.31
N SER A 541 -5.78 10.68 19.44
CA SER A 541 -5.79 9.72 20.54
C SER A 541 -5.41 10.33 21.89
N GLN A 542 -4.58 11.38 21.89
CA GLN A 542 -4.15 12.05 23.11
C GLN A 542 -4.08 13.56 22.89
N PRO A 543 -4.60 14.37 23.82
CA PRO A 543 -4.59 15.82 23.67
C PRO A 543 -3.20 16.44 23.52
N THR A 544 -2.16 15.76 24.03
CA THR A 544 -0.77 16.22 24.03
C THR A 544 0.05 15.71 22.85
N THR A 545 -0.51 14.86 21.97
CA THR A 545 0.22 14.35 20.82
C THR A 545 0.48 15.50 19.83
N PRO A 546 1.74 15.83 19.50
CA PRO A 546 2.04 16.88 18.54
C PRO A 546 1.68 16.44 17.12
N LEU A 547 1.59 17.40 16.19
CA LEU A 547 1.45 17.12 14.77
C LEU A 547 2.83 17.09 14.10
N PRO A 548 3.05 16.26 13.07
CA PRO A 548 4.26 16.34 12.27
C PRO A 548 4.42 17.76 11.71
N PRO A 549 5.56 18.42 11.99
CA PRO A 549 5.80 19.78 11.54
C PRO A 549 6.20 19.79 10.07
N CYS A 550 5.94 20.91 9.41
CA CYS A 550 6.55 21.23 8.13
C CYS A 550 8.07 21.38 8.29
N PRO A 551 8.89 20.94 7.31
CA PRO A 551 10.33 21.22 7.33
C PRO A 551 10.63 22.73 7.44
N PRO A 552 11.70 23.12 8.16
CA PRO A 552 12.05 24.53 8.33
C PRO A 552 12.47 25.19 7.01
N GLY A 553 12.33 26.51 6.92
CA GLY A 553 12.81 27.29 5.76
C GLY A 553 11.85 27.31 4.56
N CYS A 554 10.61 26.83 4.73
CA CYS A 554 9.57 26.96 3.72
C CYS A 554 9.11 28.43 3.58
N VAL A 555 9.03 28.91 2.33
CA VAL A 555 8.56 30.23 1.93
C VAL A 555 7.18 30.08 1.31
N SER A 556 6.18 30.74 1.89
CA SER A 556 4.78 30.61 1.45
C SER A 556 4.60 30.87 -0.05
N ASP A 557 3.85 29.99 -0.70
CA ASP A 557 3.44 30.16 -2.09
C ASP A 557 2.30 31.18 -2.22
N ALA A 558 2.58 32.32 -2.85
CA ALA A 558 1.61 33.39 -3.06
C ALA A 558 0.39 32.94 -3.88
N ASN A 559 0.53 31.90 -4.71
CA ASN A 559 -0.58 31.35 -5.50
C ASN A 559 -1.64 30.64 -4.63
N LEU A 560 -1.35 30.42 -3.35
CA LEU A 560 -2.24 29.75 -2.40
C LEU A 560 -2.98 30.74 -1.49
N GLY A 561 -2.81 32.04 -1.72
CA GLY A 561 -3.31 33.13 -0.88
C GLY A 561 -2.50 33.29 0.41
N VAL A 562 -2.93 34.23 1.25
CA VAL A 562 -2.26 34.56 2.51
C VAL A 562 -2.77 33.71 3.68
N GLY A 563 -1.95 33.56 4.72
CA GLY A 563 -2.39 33.09 6.03
C GLY A 563 -2.51 31.57 6.21
N LEU A 564 -1.88 30.74 5.38
CA LEU A 564 -1.89 29.28 5.62
C LEU A 564 -1.11 28.92 6.90
N ALA A 565 -1.81 28.33 7.87
CA ALA A 565 -1.22 27.87 9.12
C ALA A 565 -0.58 26.49 8.97
N LEU A 566 0.66 26.42 8.47
CA LEU A 566 1.41 25.16 8.41
C LEU A 566 1.79 24.67 9.82
N ALA A 567 1.75 23.36 10.04
CA ALA A 567 2.14 22.76 11.31
C ALA A 567 3.61 23.07 11.66
N ALA A 568 3.85 23.54 12.89
CA ALA A 568 5.18 23.91 13.40
C ALA A 568 5.60 22.98 14.56
N ARG A 569 6.93 22.91 14.81
CA ARG A 569 7.54 22.03 15.82
C ARG A 569 7.08 22.32 17.25
N ASP A 570 6.77 23.57 17.52
CA ASP A 570 6.49 24.16 18.82
C ASP A 570 5.04 24.60 18.96
N ARG A 571 4.11 23.98 18.19
CA ARG A 571 2.70 24.39 18.15
C ARG A 571 2.16 24.69 19.55
N GLY A 572 2.03 25.98 19.83
CA GLY A 572 1.20 26.51 20.90
C GLY A 572 -0.27 26.45 20.50
N GLY A 573 -1.16 26.22 21.46
CA GLY A 573 -2.60 26.20 21.24
C GLY A 573 -3.30 24.96 21.78
N PRO A 574 -4.64 24.94 21.74
CA PRO A 574 -5.41 23.85 22.32
C PRO A 574 -5.29 22.56 21.51
N PRO A 575 -5.45 21.39 22.16
CA PRO A 575 -5.49 20.09 21.49
C PRO A 575 -6.52 20.04 20.36
N ILE A 576 -6.17 19.37 19.27
CA ILE A 576 -7.12 19.12 18.18
C ILE A 576 -8.24 18.19 18.63
N LYS A 577 -9.42 18.40 18.08
CA LYS A 577 -10.61 17.55 18.21
C LYS A 577 -11.01 16.91 16.88
N PHE A 578 -10.54 17.45 15.76
CA PHE A 578 -10.88 16.99 14.42
C PHE A 578 -9.62 16.83 13.56
N ALA A 579 -9.63 15.85 12.66
CA ALA A 579 -8.64 15.75 11.59
C ALA A 579 -9.36 15.52 10.27
N LEU A 580 -9.32 16.52 9.38
CA LEU A 580 -9.88 16.46 8.04
C LEU A 580 -8.81 15.97 7.07
N ARG A 581 -9.00 14.78 6.51
CA ARG A 581 -8.10 14.15 5.56
C ARG A 581 -8.65 14.31 4.14
N PHE A 582 -7.82 14.76 3.21
CA PHE A 582 -8.11 14.77 1.78
C PHE A 582 -7.07 13.98 1.02
N ALA A 583 -7.47 13.04 0.18
CA ALA A 583 -6.59 12.31 -0.72
C ALA A 583 -7.10 12.41 -2.15
N ALA A 584 -6.18 12.59 -3.09
CA ALA A 584 -6.48 12.48 -4.51
C ALA A 584 -5.56 11.41 -5.13
N GLY A 585 -6.03 10.74 -6.17
CA GLY A 585 -5.27 9.73 -6.88
C GLY A 585 -5.31 9.94 -8.38
N PHE A 586 -4.31 9.40 -9.09
CA PHE A 586 -4.40 9.23 -10.53
C PHE A 586 -5.67 8.48 -10.93
N GLY A 587 -6.17 8.78 -12.12
CA GLY A 587 -7.49 8.37 -12.56
C GLY A 587 -8.63 9.20 -11.96
N SER A 588 -8.36 10.43 -11.51
CA SER A 588 -9.35 11.37 -10.96
C SER A 588 -10.05 10.89 -9.67
N GLN A 589 -9.36 10.08 -8.86
CA GLN A 589 -9.89 9.59 -7.58
C GLN A 589 -9.85 10.67 -6.52
N VAL A 590 -10.92 10.84 -5.75
CA VAL A 590 -11.06 11.83 -4.68
C VAL A 590 -11.61 11.13 -3.43
N ALA A 591 -10.99 11.36 -2.27
CA ALA A 591 -11.45 10.80 -1.01
C ALA A 591 -11.26 11.79 0.15
N PHE A 592 -12.27 11.87 1.01
CA PHE A 592 -12.30 12.65 2.24
C PHE A 592 -12.65 11.76 3.43
N VAL A 593 -12.01 12.03 4.57
CA VAL A 593 -12.35 11.44 5.86
C VAL A 593 -12.29 12.51 6.94
N LEU A 594 -13.29 12.55 7.81
CA LEU A 594 -13.24 13.35 9.04
C LEU A 594 -13.12 12.42 10.24
N TYR A 595 -11.99 12.52 10.93
CA TYR A 595 -11.77 11.86 12.21
C TYR A 595 -12.07 12.84 13.35
N SER A 596 -12.49 12.31 14.51
CA SER A 596 -12.60 13.09 15.74
C SER A 596 -11.98 12.39 16.94
N ALA A 597 -11.62 13.15 17.97
CA ALA A 597 -11.31 12.59 19.28
C ALA A 597 -12.52 11.79 19.81
N ASP A 598 -12.24 10.73 20.58
CA ASP A 598 -13.29 9.88 21.18
C ASP A 598 -14.01 10.55 22.35
#